data_AF-A0A7W4GL02-F1
#
_entry.id   AF-A0A7W4GL02-F1
#
_cell.length_a   1.000
_cell.length_b   1.000
_cell.length_c   1.000
_cell.angle_alpha   90.00
_cell.angle_beta   90.00
_cell.angle_gamma   90.00
#
_symmetry.space_group_name_H-M   'P 1'
#
loop_
_entity.id
_entity.type
_entity.pdbx_description
1 polymer ?
#
loop_
_entity_poly.entity_id
_entity_poly.type
_entity_poly.pdbx_seq_one_letter_code
_entity_poly.pdbx_strand_id
1 'polypeptide(L)'
;MIYSNPNSLYGLWLELDVPSYQKEELYLFEGGVKVNHRLISTSFEFDGNVLTFHTGSGKNVYIFNRNEEKLTLTKKFPPNEQKMFLKQ
;
A
#
# COMPACT_ATOMS: atom_id res chain seq x y z
N MET A 1 20.92 10.88 2.16
CA MET A 1 19.96 9.76 2.10
C MET A 1 18.78 10.17 2.95
N ILE A 2 17.61 10.39 2.36
CA ILE A 2 16.45 10.96 3.07
C ILE A 2 15.73 9.79 3.75
N TYR A 3 15.80 9.72 5.09
CA TYR A 3 15.15 8.67 5.88
C TYR A 3 13.72 9.13 6.18
N SER A 4 12.77 8.79 5.31
CA SER A 4 11.34 8.96 5.56
C SER A 4 10.93 7.91 6.60
N ASN A 5 10.59 8.32 7.82
CA ASN A 5 10.24 7.39 8.91
C ASN A 5 9.04 6.49 8.51
N PRO A 6 9.26 5.18 8.23
CA PRO A 6 8.25 4.31 7.63
C PRO A 6 7.28 3.70 8.64
N ASN A 7 7.41 4.04 9.93
CA ASN A 7 6.67 3.36 11.00
C ASN A 7 5.15 3.42 10.83
N SER A 8 4.58 4.51 10.31
CA SER A 8 3.13 4.56 10.06
C SER A 8 2.69 3.91 8.75
N LEU A 9 3.62 3.60 7.86
CA LEU A 9 3.35 2.93 6.59
C LEU A 9 3.33 1.41 6.75
N TYR A 10 4.29 0.86 7.51
CA TYR A 10 4.41 -0.58 7.74
C TYR A 10 3.20 -1.19 8.44
N GLY A 11 2.91 -2.44 8.13
CA GLY A 11 1.81 -3.24 8.66
C GLY A 11 0.76 -3.59 7.60
N LEU A 12 -0.39 -4.07 8.06
CA LEU A 12 -1.50 -4.54 7.23
C LEU A 12 -2.42 -3.39 6.79
N TRP A 13 -2.88 -3.49 5.56
CA TRP A 13 -3.84 -2.60 4.91
C TRP A 13 -4.92 -3.46 4.27
N LEU A 14 -6.17 -3.31 4.70
CA LEU A 14 -7.30 -4.07 4.17
C LEU A 14 -8.06 -3.26 3.14
N GLU A 15 -8.35 -3.87 1.99
CA GLU A 15 -9.18 -3.25 0.97
C GLU A 15 -10.59 -2.93 1.50
N LEU A 16 -11.07 -1.73 1.14
CA LEU A 16 -12.41 -1.24 1.45
C LEU A 16 -13.37 -1.49 0.29
N ASP A 17 -14.66 -1.41 0.59
CA ASP A 17 -15.76 -1.43 -0.39
C ASP A 17 -15.84 -2.69 -1.27
N VAL A 18 -15.25 -3.79 -0.81
CA VAL A 18 -15.38 -5.11 -1.44
C VAL A 18 -15.82 -6.18 -0.44
N PRO A 19 -16.55 -7.23 -0.89
CA PRO A 19 -16.91 -8.35 -0.05
C PRO A 19 -15.68 -9.03 0.58
N SER A 20 -15.84 -9.60 1.78
CA SER A 20 -14.73 -10.20 2.53
C SER A 20 -13.95 -11.27 1.77
N TYR A 21 -14.63 -12.07 0.94
CA TYR A 21 -14.01 -13.12 0.12
C TYR A 21 -13.21 -12.61 -1.09
N GLN A 22 -13.27 -11.30 -1.37
CA GLN A 22 -12.54 -10.62 -2.44
C GLN A 22 -11.55 -9.58 -1.93
N LYS A 23 -11.53 -9.30 -0.63
CA LYS A 23 -10.64 -8.29 -0.04
C LYS A 23 -9.18 -8.63 -0.30
N GLU A 24 -8.46 -7.65 -0.81
CA GLU A 24 -7.00 -7.70 -0.79
C GLU A 24 -6.42 -7.26 0.56
N GLU A 25 -5.43 -8.02 1.00
CA GLU A 25 -4.57 -7.71 2.12
C GLU A 25 -3.22 -7.22 1.60
N LEU A 26 -2.95 -5.93 1.72
CA LEU A 26 -1.67 -5.33 1.38
C LEU A 26 -0.82 -5.19 2.65
N TYR A 27 0.33 -5.86 2.69
CA TYR A 27 1.23 -5.82 3.84
C TYR A 27 2.57 -5.21 3.45
N LEU A 28 2.90 -4.09 4.09
CA LEU A 28 4.15 -3.35 3.89
C LEU A 28 5.07 -3.64 5.07
N PHE A 29 6.30 -4.05 4.81
CA PHE A 29 7.27 -4.39 5.83
C PHE A 29 8.69 -4.13 5.32
N GLU A 30 9.70 -4.26 6.19
CA GLU A 30 11.09 -3.97 5.84
C GLU A 30 11.58 -4.76 4.62
N GLY A 31 11.12 -6.01 4.44
CA GLY A 31 11.47 -6.86 3.29
C GLY A 31 10.62 -6.65 2.04
N GLY A 32 9.76 -5.62 1.99
CA GLY A 32 9.02 -5.22 0.79
C GLY A 32 7.50 -5.23 0.94
N VAL A 33 6.81 -5.77 -0.08
CA VAL A 33 5.35 -5.69 -0.24
C VAL A 33 4.77 -7.07 -0.48
N LYS A 34 3.78 -7.46 0.34
CA LYS A 34 2.94 -8.64 0.10
C LYS A 34 1.51 -8.24 -0.26
N VAL A 35 0.89 -9.00 -1.15
CA VAL A 35 -0.56 -8.97 -1.41
C VAL A 35 -1.11 -10.36 -1.18
N ASN A 36 -2.15 -10.49 -0.36
CA ASN A 36 -2.76 -11.78 0.01
C ASN A 36 -1.71 -12.81 0.40
N HIS A 37 -0.82 -12.44 1.32
CA HIS A 37 0.32 -13.22 1.81
C HIS A 37 1.45 -13.52 0.81
N ARG A 38 1.28 -13.22 -0.48
CA ARG A 38 2.31 -13.42 -1.52
C ARG A 38 3.23 -12.22 -1.62
N LEU A 39 4.55 -12.45 -1.59
CA LEU A 39 5.54 -11.40 -1.88
C LEU A 39 5.45 -10.98 -3.34
N ILE A 40 5.12 -9.72 -3.59
CA ILE A 40 4.95 -9.15 -4.95
C ILE A 40 6.06 -8.16 -5.31
N SER A 41 6.75 -7.60 -4.31
CA SER A 41 7.91 -6.74 -4.47
C SER A 41 8.83 -6.85 -3.26
N THR A 42 10.13 -6.78 -3.48
CA THR A 42 11.16 -6.81 -2.43
C THR A 42 11.55 -5.42 -1.94
N SER A 43 11.05 -4.36 -2.58
CA SER A 43 11.38 -2.98 -2.24
C SER A 43 10.23 -2.04 -2.60
N PHE A 44 10.21 -0.89 -1.94
CA PHE A 44 9.32 0.21 -2.25
C PHE A 44 9.95 1.53 -1.82
N GLU A 45 9.43 2.61 -2.35
CA GLU A 45 9.80 3.98 -2.02
C GLU A 45 8.62 4.69 -1.35
N PHE A 46 8.93 5.48 -0.33
CA PHE A 46 7.94 6.30 0.36
C PHE A 46 8.52 7.67 0.73
N ASP A 47 7.88 8.73 0.26
CA ASP A 47 8.31 10.12 0.51
C ASP A 47 7.55 10.80 1.67
N GLY A 48 6.64 10.06 2.34
CA GLY A 48 5.74 10.59 3.35
C GLY A 48 4.28 10.73 2.87
N ASN A 49 4.05 10.83 1.56
CA ASN A 49 2.74 11.00 0.94
C ASN A 49 2.45 9.97 -0.16
N VAL A 50 3.47 9.53 -0.89
CA VAL A 50 3.36 8.65 -2.04
C VAL A 50 4.16 7.38 -1.81
N LEU A 51 3.47 6.25 -1.87
CA LEU A 51 4.07 4.92 -1.89
C LEU A 51 4.19 4.46 -3.35
N THR A 52 5.41 4.09 -3.76
CA THR A 52 5.68 3.55 -5.09
C THR A 52 6.41 2.22 -4.98
N PHE A 53 5.98 1.22 -5.75
CA PHE A 53 6.73 -0.03 -5.90
C PHE A 53 6.50 -0.65 -7.28
N HIS A 54 7.40 -1.54 -7.68
CA HIS A 54 7.32 -2.26 -8.94
C HIS A 54 7.10 -3.76 -8.70
N THR A 55 6.27 -4.37 -9.52
CA THR A 55 6.09 -5.81 -9.61
C THR A 55 6.47 -6.28 -11.02
N GLY A 56 6.42 -7.59 -11.28
CA GLY A 56 6.55 -8.12 -12.64
C GLY A 56 5.50 -7.60 -13.62
N SER A 57 4.38 -7.07 -13.12
CA SER A 57 3.29 -6.49 -13.93
C SER A 57 3.43 -4.97 -14.11
N GLY A 58 4.44 -4.33 -13.50
CA GLY A 58 4.74 -2.92 -13.67
C GLY A 58 4.67 -2.10 -12.38
N LYS A 59 4.57 -0.78 -12.56
CA LYS A 59 4.56 0.21 -11.48
C LYS A 59 3.23 0.17 -10.73
N ASN A 60 3.27 0.40 -9.43
CA ASN A 60 2.12 0.65 -8.59
C ASN A 60 2.36 1.93 -7.77
N VAL A 61 1.35 2.80 -7.71
CA VAL A 61 1.43 4.07 -6.98
C VAL A 61 0.22 4.24 -6.10
N TYR A 62 0.45 4.57 -4.84
CA TYR A 62 -0.58 4.82 -3.84
C TYR A 62 -0.35 6.16 -3.16
N ILE A 63 -1.43 6.87 -2.88
CA ILE A 63 -1.42 8.07 -2.03
C ILE A 63 -1.74 7.65 -0.61
N PHE A 64 -0.84 7.94 0.31
CA PHE A 64 -1.01 7.81 1.75
C PHE A 64 -1.73 9.04 2.29
N ASN A 65 -2.87 8.83 2.93
CA ASN A 65 -3.62 9.89 3.59
C ASN A 65 -3.71 9.59 5.08
N ARG A 66 -3.43 10.59 5.90
CA ARG A 66 -3.65 10.58 7.35
C ARG A 66 -4.68 11.65 7.69
N ASN A 67 -5.73 11.25 8.39
CA ASN A 67 -6.58 12.17 9.14
C ASN A 67 -6.59 11.75 10.62
N GLU A 68 -7.37 12.44 11.46
CA GLU A 68 -7.40 12.19 12.91
C GLU A 68 -7.94 10.81 13.31
N GLU A 69 -8.72 10.15 12.44
CA GLU A 69 -9.41 8.90 12.76
C GLU A 69 -8.78 7.68 12.09
N LYS A 70 -8.18 7.84 10.91
CA LYS A 70 -7.75 6.74 10.05
C LYS A 70 -6.59 7.07 9.13
N LEU A 71 -5.89 6.01 8.74
CA LEU A 71 -4.90 6.03 7.67
C LEU A 71 -5.44 5.26 6.46
N THR A 72 -5.29 5.82 5.26
CA THR A 72 -5.70 5.15 4.02
C THR A 72 -4.60 5.16 2.96
N LEU A 73 -4.62 4.14 2.10
CA LEU A 73 -3.89 4.12 0.83
C LEU A 73 -4.90 4.14 -0.31
N THR A 74 -4.78 5.10 -1.22
CA THR A 74 -5.59 5.16 -2.44
C THR A 74 -4.73 4.86 -3.65
N LYS A 75 -5.07 3.81 -4.40
CA LYS A 75 -4.36 3.43 -5.62
C LYS A 75 -4.59 4.50 -6.70
N LYS A 76 -3.50 4.96 -7.32
CA LYS A 76 -3.51 5.94 -8.43
C LYS A 76 -2.94 5.38 -9.72
N PHE A 77 -2.10 4.35 -9.64
CA PHE A 77 -1.54 3.69 -10.82
C PHE A 77 -1.48 2.16 -10.64
N PRO A 78 -1.86 1.37 -11.66
CA PRO A 78 -2.42 1.83 -12.94
C PRO A 78 -3.82 2.46 -12.79
N PRO A 79 -4.20 3.44 -13.64
CA PRO A 79 -5.38 4.29 -13.41
C PRO A 79 -6.73 3.56 -13.57
N ASN A 80 -6.72 2.39 -14.23
CA ASN A 80 -7.87 1.50 -14.37
C ASN A 80 -8.12 0.61 -13.15
N GLU A 81 -7.25 0.66 -12.13
CA GLU A 81 -7.43 -0.07 -10.87
C GLU A 81 -7.71 0.91 -9.74
N GLN A 82 -8.99 1.06 -9.42
CA GLN A 82 -9.43 1.88 -8.28
C GLN A 82 -9.53 1.00 -7.05
N LYS A 83 -8.60 1.20 -6.11
CA LYS A 83 -8.58 0.49 -4.83
C LYS A 83 -8.29 1.46 -3.70
N MET A 84 -8.94 1.24 -2.56
CA MET A 84 -8.66 1.95 -1.33
C MET A 84 -8.43 0.95 -0.22
N PHE A 85 -7.42 1.19 0.60
CA PHE A 85 -7.11 0.35 1.75
C PHE A 85 -7.16 1.16 3.04
N LEU A 86 -7.69 0.56 4.09
CA LEU A 86 -7.69 1.07 5.45
C LEU A 86 -6.62 0.36 6.27
N LYS A 87 -5.87 1.13 7.06
CA LYS A 87 -4.92 0.56 8.01
C LYS A 87 -5.65 -0.26 9.09
N GLN A 88 -5.11 -1.43 9.42
CA GLN A 88 -5.53 -2.22 10.59
C GLN A 88 -4.72 -1.86 11.83
#